data_AF-A0AAV0BA97-F1
#
_entry.id   AF-A0AAV0BA97-F1
#
_cell.length_a   1.000
_cell.length_b   1.000
_cell.length_c   1.000
_cell.angle_alpha   90.00
_cell.angle_beta   90.00
_cell.angle_gamma   90.00
#
_symmetry.space_group_name_H-M   'P 1'
#
loop_
_entity.id
_entity.type
_entity.pdbx_description
1 polymer ?
#
loop_
_entity_poly.entity_id
_entity_poly.type
_entity_poly.pdbx_seq_one_letter_code
_entity_poly.pdbx_strand_id
1 'polypeptide(L)'
;NFHNLRSSRLTFKIPRASVCHGLAGYFSVRLYGDVLIKTHPESKMSREMLSWFPIFFPLKEPVYCPKESKLELSIWRLTDN
;
A
#
# COMPACT_ATOMS: atom_id res chain seq x y z
N ASN A 1 18.00 13.59 -7.54
CA ASN A 1 16.63 14.08 -7.20
C ASN A 1 16.32 13.95 -5.69
N PHE A 2 17.23 14.40 -4.81
CA PHE A 2 17.21 14.08 -3.37
C PHE A 2 15.97 14.54 -2.60
N HIS A 3 15.33 15.64 -3.04
CA HIS A 3 14.11 16.15 -2.40
C HIS A 3 12.90 15.20 -2.48
N ASN A 4 12.96 14.15 -3.30
CA ASN A 4 11.91 13.13 -3.43
C ASN A 4 12.21 11.83 -2.67
N LEU A 5 13.29 11.77 -1.89
CA LEU A 5 13.60 10.63 -1.01
C LEU A 5 12.58 10.58 0.14
N ARG A 6 12.00 9.41 0.41
CA ARG A 6 11.00 9.22 1.47
C ARG A 6 11.24 7.92 2.21
N SER A 7 10.85 7.89 3.47
CA SER A 7 10.74 6.67 4.28
C SER A 7 9.41 6.69 5.02
N SER A 8 8.85 5.52 5.28
CA SER A 8 7.63 5.38 6.08
C SER A 8 7.65 4.09 6.86
N ARG A 9 7.04 4.14 8.06
CA ARG A 9 6.82 3.00 8.94
C ARG A 9 5.33 2.87 9.20
N LEU A 10 4.77 1.70 8.90
CA LEU A 10 3.35 1.40 9.01
C LEU A 10 3.17 0.18 9.93
N THR A 11 2.09 0.16 10.69
CA THR A 11 1.76 -0.97 11.57
C THR A 11 0.35 -1.45 11.29
N PHE A 12 0.23 -2.72 10.87
CA PHE A 12 -1.04 -3.38 10.61
C PHE A 12 -1.39 -4.29 11.78
N LYS A 13 -2.60 -4.17 12.31
CA LYS A 13 -3.13 -5.12 13.31
C LYS A 13 -3.64 -6.37 12.58
N ILE A 14 -3.30 -7.54 13.11
CA ILE A 14 -3.67 -8.83 12.51
C ILE A 14 -4.77 -9.48 13.36
N PRO A 15 -6.06 -9.40 12.97
CA PRO A 15 -7.18 -9.87 13.79
C PRO A 15 -7.33 -11.40 13.80
N ARG A 16 -6.73 -12.10 12.82
CA ARG A 16 -6.83 -13.55 12.64
C ARG A 16 -5.48 -14.09 12.21
N ALA A 17 -5.11 -15.27 12.69
CA ALA A 17 -3.89 -15.92 12.24
C ALA A 17 -3.90 -16.12 10.73
N SER A 18 -2.83 -15.73 10.05
CA SER A 18 -2.76 -15.72 8.58
C SER A 18 -1.32 -15.83 8.08
N VAL A 19 -1.15 -16.02 6.78
CA VAL A 19 0.14 -15.92 6.10
C VAL A 19 0.13 -14.70 5.19
N CYS A 20 1.03 -13.75 5.43
CA CYS A 20 1.22 -12.56 4.61
C CYS A 20 2.22 -12.86 3.49
N HIS A 21 1.77 -12.71 2.23
CA HIS A 21 2.59 -12.97 1.05
C HIS A 21 3.16 -11.68 0.44
N GLY A 22 2.66 -10.52 0.86
CA GLY A 22 2.97 -9.24 0.24
C GLY A 22 1.94 -8.16 0.58
N LEU A 23 2.11 -6.99 -0.04
CA LEU A 23 1.29 -5.81 0.19
C LEU A 23 0.64 -5.38 -1.12
N ALA A 24 -0.66 -5.08 -1.07
CA ALA A 24 -1.34 -4.39 -2.17
C ALA A 24 -1.18 -2.88 -2.01
N GLY A 25 -0.71 -2.20 -3.05
CA GLY A 25 -0.56 -0.75 -3.11
C GLY A 25 -1.67 -0.10 -3.92
N TYR A 26 -2.17 1.01 -3.39
CA TYR A 26 -3.18 1.87 -3.99
C TYR A 26 -2.74 3.32 -3.86
N PHE A 27 -3.42 4.25 -4.54
CA PHE A 27 -3.14 5.67 -4.41
C PHE A 27 -4.42 6.51 -4.43
N SER A 28 -4.26 7.77 -4.05
CA SER A 28 -5.28 8.79 -4.18
C SER A 28 -4.61 10.10 -4.56
N VAL A 29 -5.22 10.84 -5.48
CA VAL A 29 -4.73 12.15 -5.94
C VAL A 29 -5.90 13.11 -6.08
N ARG A 30 -5.67 14.37 -5.69
CA ARG A 30 -6.60 15.47 -5.94
C ARG A 30 -6.11 16.20 -7.19
N LEU A 31 -6.95 16.27 -8.21
CA LEU A 31 -6.61 16.92 -9.48
C LEU A 31 -6.81 18.43 -9.36
N TYR A 32 -8.01 18.85 -8.95
CA TYR A 32 -8.37 20.25 -8.75
C TYR A 32 -9.66 20.36 -7.94
N GLY A 33 -9.75 21.31 -7.00
CA GLY A 33 -10.94 21.45 -6.14
C GLY A 33 -11.32 20.10 -5.54
N ASP A 34 -12.58 19.70 -5.69
CA ASP A 34 -13.12 18.41 -5.21
C ASP A 34 -13.05 17.27 -6.24
N VAL A 35 -12.27 17.42 -7.30
CA VAL A 35 -12.01 16.35 -8.26
C VAL A 35 -10.87 15.47 -7.73
N LEU A 36 -11.18 14.21 -7.39
CA LEU A 36 -10.21 13.23 -6.91
C LEU A 36 -10.22 11.95 -7.74
N ILE A 37 -9.07 11.30 -7.82
CA ILE A 37 -8.90 9.92 -8.25
C ILE A 37 -8.48 9.09 -7.04
N LYS A 38 -9.16 7.96 -6.78
CA LYS A 38 -8.80 6.99 -5.73
C LYS A 38 -8.91 5.56 -6.26
N THR A 39 -7.85 4.76 -6.10
CA THR A 39 -7.85 3.34 -6.51
C THR A 39 -8.13 2.37 -5.36
N HIS A 40 -8.25 2.86 -4.11
CA HIS A 40 -8.51 2.01 -2.96
C HIS A 40 -9.84 1.24 -3.11
N PRO A 41 -9.92 -0.06 -2.74
CA PRO A 41 -11.08 -0.92 -3.04
C PRO A 41 -12.41 -0.45 -2.44
N GLU A 42 -12.36 0.35 -1.37
CA GLU A 42 -13.54 0.93 -0.72
C GLU A 42 -14.11 2.15 -1.47
N SER A 43 -13.36 2.71 -2.44
CA SER A 43 -13.83 3.81 -3.28
C SER A 43 -14.80 3.30 -4.34
N LYS A 44 -15.93 3.98 -4.57
CA LYS A 44 -16.83 3.65 -5.70
C LYS A 44 -16.09 3.65 -7.04
N MET A 45 -15.16 4.60 -7.19
CA MET A 45 -14.40 4.82 -8.41
C MET A 45 -13.48 3.64 -8.79
N SER A 46 -13.01 2.83 -7.82
CA SER A 46 -12.15 1.68 -8.12
C SER A 46 -12.89 0.54 -8.84
N ARG A 47 -14.23 0.54 -8.84
CA ARG A 47 -15.04 -0.46 -9.53
C ARG A 47 -15.28 -0.12 -11.00
N GLU A 48 -15.28 1.16 -11.33
CA GLU A 48 -15.60 1.66 -12.68
C GLU A 48 -14.32 1.97 -13.49
N MET A 49 -13.21 2.23 -12.81
CA MET A 49 -11.94 2.62 -13.42
C MET A 49 -11.00 1.42 -13.62
N LEU A 50 -10.77 1.02 -14.87
CA LEU A 50 -9.88 -0.10 -15.27
C LEU A 50 -8.45 0.33 -15.63
N SER A 51 -8.12 1.61 -15.54
CA SER A 51 -6.82 2.16 -15.97
C SER A 51 -5.66 1.86 -15.01
N TRP A 52 -5.93 1.57 -13.73
CA TRP A 52 -4.91 1.26 -12.73
C TRP A 52 -5.32 0.07 -11.88
N PHE A 53 -4.74 -1.08 -12.18
CA PHE A 53 -4.78 -2.23 -11.29
C PHE A 53 -3.91 -1.99 -10.04
N PRO A 54 -4.19 -2.66 -8.91
CA PRO A 54 -3.38 -2.56 -7.71
C PRO A 54 -1.94 -3.03 -7.99
N ILE A 55 -0.95 -2.33 -7.43
CA ILE A 55 0.42 -2.83 -7.42
C ILE A 55 0.56 -3.89 -6.32
N PHE A 56 1.32 -4.94 -6.57
CA PHE A 56 1.66 -5.93 -5.56
C PHE A 56 3.14 -5.86 -5.22
N PHE A 57 3.45 -5.66 -3.94
CA PHE A 57 4.81 -5.73 -3.39
C PHE A 57 4.98 -7.10 -2.72
N PRO A 58 5.56 -8.10 -3.41
CA PRO A 58 5.74 -9.43 -2.85
C PRO A 58 6.77 -9.43 -1.72
N LEU A 59 6.56 -10.30 -0.74
CA LEU A 59 7.62 -10.71 0.18
C LEU A 59 8.36 -11.89 -0.44
N LYS A 60 9.69 -11.92 -0.28
CA LYS A 60 10.51 -13.04 -0.77
C LYS A 60 10.05 -14.37 -0.18
N GLU A 61 9.86 -14.38 1.14
CA GLU A 61 9.31 -15.51 1.88
C GLU A 61 8.00 -15.06 2.53
N PRO A 62 6.93 -15.86 2.46
CA PRO A 62 5.70 -15.57 3.17
C PRO A 62 5.93 -15.51 4.68
N VAL A 63 5.27 -14.57 5.35
CA VAL A 63 5.41 -14.35 6.79
C VAL A 63 4.16 -14.85 7.51
N TYR A 64 4.32 -15.79 8.43
CA TYR A 64 3.23 -16.18 9.32
C TYR A 64 2.94 -15.06 10.32
N CYS A 65 1.69 -14.62 10.37
CA CYS A 65 1.20 -13.59 11.27
C CYS A 65 0.26 -14.21 12.30
N PRO A 66 0.65 -14.31 13.59
CA PRO A 66 -0.22 -14.82 14.64
C PRO A 66 -1.48 -13.95 14.85
N LYS A 67 -2.53 -14.54 15.43
CA LYS A 67 -3.73 -13.80 15.83
C LYS A 67 -3.39 -12.71 16.85
N GLU A 68 -4.02 -11.54 16.73
CA GLU A 68 -3.82 -10.33 17.55
C GLU A 68 -2.38 -9.77 17.52
N SER A 69 -1.56 -10.20 16.56
CA SER A 69 -0.21 -9.66 16.38
C SER A 69 -0.22 -8.33 15.62
N LYS A 70 0.96 -7.71 15.52
CA LYS A 70 1.20 -6.52 14.72
C LYS A 70 2.23 -6.83 13.64
N LEU A 71 1.91 -6.52 12.39
CA LEU A 71 2.87 -6.54 11.29
C LEU A 71 3.40 -5.13 11.08
N GLU A 72 4.71 -4.95 11.19
CA GLU A 72 5.36 -3.67 10.94
C GLU A 72 6.04 -3.67 9.56
N LEU A 73 5.77 -2.63 8.78
CA LEU A 73 6.34 -2.42 7.46
C LEU A 73 7.21 -1.17 7.51
N SER A 74 8.45 -1.29 7.04
CA SER A 74 9.29 -0.15 6.70
C SER A 74 9.52 -0.13 5.19
N ILE A 75 9.24 1.02 4.55
CA ILE A 75 9.37 1.19 3.10
C ILE A 75 10.12 2.49 2.79
N TRP A 76 10.97 2.45 1.76
CA TRP A 76 11.78 3.58 1.32
C TRP A 76 11.57 3.84 -0.17
N ARG A 77 11.42 5.12 -0.52
CA ARG A 77 11.53 5.60 -1.89
C ARG A 77 12.93 6.21 -2.01
N LEU A 78 13.83 5.47 -2.65
CA LEU A 78 15.19 5.91 -2.92
C LEU A 78 15.25 6.71 -4.23
N THR A 79 16.36 7.40 -4.46
CA THR A 79 16.72 8.09 -5.69
C THR A 79 18.19 7.80 -5.99
N ASP A 80 18.57 7.88 -7.25
CA ASP A 80 19.95 7.89 -7.71
C ASP A 80 20.52 9.33 -7.78
N ASN A 81 21.83 9.39 -8.08
CA ASN A 81 22.60 10.60 -8.35
C ASN A 81 22.33 11.10 -9.76
#